data_AF-A0A661QAI9-F1
#
_entry.id   AF-A0A661QAI9-F1
#
_cell.length_a   1.000
_cell.length_b   1.000
_cell.length_c   1.000
_cell.angle_alpha   90.00
_cell.angle_beta   90.00
_cell.angle_gamma   90.00
#
_symmetry.space_group_name_H-M   'P 1'
#
loop_
_entity.id
_entity.type
_entity.pdbx_description
1 polymer ?
#
loop_
_entity_poly.entity_id
_entity_poly.type
_entity_poly.pdbx_seq_one_letter_code
_entity_poly.pdbx_strand_id
1 'polypeptide(L)' 'MELQPVERIRLVEAILCSLDKPNPDVEKSWIAESEARHEAYRRGKLAAIDWDEIKKRYES' A
#
# COMPACT_ATOMS: atom_id res chain seq x y z
N MET A 1 -29.12 29.10 4.79
CA MET A 1 -27.88 29.29 3.99
C MET A 1 -27.46 27.94 3.48
N GLU A 2 -27.50 27.74 2.17
CA GLU A 2 -26.92 26.55 1.52
C GLU A 2 -25.60 26.93 0.84
N LEU A 3 -24.63 26.03 0.92
CA LEU A 3 -23.36 26.17 0.22
C LEU A 3 -23.58 26.07 -1.29
N GLN A 4 -22.90 26.92 -2.04
CA GLN A 4 -22.88 26.83 -3.50
C GLN A 4 -22.27 25.47 -3.93
N PRO A 5 -22.64 24.93 -5.10
CA PRO A 5 -22.15 23.64 -5.56
C PRO A 5 -20.62 23.50 -5.51
N VAL A 6 -19.88 24.57 -5.84
CA VAL A 6 -18.41 24.59 -5.79
C VAL A 6 -17.86 24.47 -4.36
N GLU A 7 -18.52 25.08 -3.38
CA GLU A 7 -18.11 25.03 -1.98
C GLU A 7 -18.37 23.63 -1.40
N ARG A 8 -19.45 22.99 -1.83
CA ARG A 8 -19.75 21.58 -1.47
C ARG A 8 -18.68 20.64 -2.01
N ILE A 9 -18.24 20.80 -3.26
CA ILE A 9 -17.18 19.98 -3.85
C ILE A 9 -15.88 20.14 -3.07
N ARG A 10 -15.46 21.38 -2.81
CA ARG A 10 -14.24 21.67 -2.03
C ARG A 10 -14.28 21.06 -0.63
N LEU A 11 -15.45 21.08 0.02
CA LEU A 11 -15.63 20.47 1.33
C LEU A 11 -15.48 18.94 1.27
N VAL A 12 -16.06 18.30 0.25
CA VAL A 12 -15.92 16.86 0.04
C VAL A 12 -14.46 16.48 -0.19
N GLU A 13 -13.74 17.22 -1.04
CA GLU A 13 -12.31 17.00 -1.29
C GLU A 13 -11.49 17.13 0.00
N ALA A 14 -11.73 18.17 0.79
CA ALA A 14 -11.04 18.35 2.07
C ALA A 14 -11.30 17.20 3.06
N ILE A 15 -12.53 16.68 3.11
CA ILE A 15 -12.87 15.53 3.95
C ILE A 15 -12.15 14.28 3.45
N LEU A 16 -12.17 13.99 2.14
CA LEU A 16 -11.50 12.82 1.58
C LEU A 16 -9.98 12.88 1.83
N CYS A 17 -9.34 14.02 1.59
CA CYS A 17 -7.93 14.22 1.91
C CYS A 17 -7.63 14.06 3.42
N SER A 18 -8.58 14.39 4.29
CA SER A 18 -8.39 14.22 5.74
C SER A 18 -8.43 12.76 6.18
N LEU A 19 -9.14 11.90 5.44
CA LEU A 19 -9.30 10.47 5.70
C LEU A 19 -8.18 9.64 5.07
N ASP A 20 -7.56 10.13 4.00
CA ASP A 20 -6.44 9.49 3.32
C ASP A 20 -5.10 9.77 4.02
N LYS A 21 -5.04 9.44 5.32
CA LYS A 21 -3.81 9.54 6.10
C LYS A 21 -3.28 8.15 6.39
N PRO A 22 -2.06 7.80 5.93
CA PRO A 22 -1.47 6.53 6.28
C PRO A 22 -1.28 6.46 7.79
N ASN A 23 -1.63 5.32 8.38
CA ASN A 23 -1.42 5.09 9.79
C ASN A 23 0.09 4.92 10.04
N PRO A 24 0.76 5.81 10.81
CA PRO A 24 2.20 5.75 11.00
C PRO A 24 2.70 4.45 11.64
N ASP A 25 1.88 3.77 12.44
CA ASP A 25 2.27 2.51 13.08
C ASP A 25 2.19 1.34 12.10
N VAL A 26 1.25 1.39 11.17
CA VAL A 26 1.17 0.45 10.04
C VAL A 26 2.37 0.64 9.12
N GLU A 27 2.71 1.89 8.78
CA GLU A 27 3.89 2.22 7.96
C GLU A 27 5.18 1.68 8.59
N LYS A 28 5.40 1.95 9.88
CA LYS A 28 6.58 1.43 10.61
C LYS A 28 6.63 -0.10 10.60
N SER A 29 5.49 -0.75 10.79
CA SER A 29 5.41 -2.21 10.78
C SER A 29 5.74 -2.79 9.41
N TRP A 30 5.28 -2.14 8.33
CA TRP A 30 5.60 -2.52 6.95
C TRP A 30 7.08 -2.35 6.62
N ILE A 31 7.71 -1.26 7.06
CA ILE A 31 9.15 -1.04 6.89
C ILE A 31 9.94 -2.16 7.55
N ALA A 32 9.65 -2.43 8.83
CA ALA A 32 10.36 -3.46 9.60
C ALA A 32 10.23 -4.86 8.97
N GLU A 33 9.01 -5.24 8.56
CA GLU A 33 8.77 -6.55 7.93
C GLU A 33 9.46 -6.65 6.56
N SER A 34 9.40 -5.59 5.76
CA SER A 34 10.02 -5.55 4.43
C SER A 34 11.53 -5.72 4.51
N GLU A 35 12.18 -5.00 5.42
CA GLU A 35 13.62 -5.11 5.67
C GLU A 35 14.01 -6.51 6.17
N ALA A 36 13.24 -7.06 7.13
CA ALA A 36 13.48 -8.38 7.68
C ALA A 36 13.36 -9.49 6.61
N ARG A 37 12.32 -9.43 5.77
CA ARG A 37 12.14 -10.38 4.66
C ARG A 37 13.24 -10.26 3.62
N HIS A 38 13.63 -9.04 3.27
CA HIS A 38 14.71 -8.81 2.32
C HIS A 38 16.04 -9.38 2.82
N GLU A 39 16.37 -9.17 4.10
CA GLU A 39 17.57 -9.75 4.70
C GLU A 39 17.52 -11.28 4.76
N ALA A 40 16.38 -11.86 5.15
CA ALA A 40 16.20 -13.31 5.17
C ALA A 40 16.40 -13.91 3.77
N TYR A 41 15.86 -13.28 2.73
CA TYR A 41 16.08 -13.66 1.33
C TYR A 41 17.56 -13.60 0.94
N ARG A 42 18.24 -12.47 1.20
CA ARG A 42 19.67 -12.31 0.91
C ARG A 42 20.55 -13.35 1.60
N ARG A 43 20.14 -13.84 2.77
CA ARG A 43 20.84 -14.89 3.54
C ARG A 43 20.44 -16.31 3.13
N GLY A 44 19.57 -16.48 2.13
CA GLY A 44 19.07 -17.79 1.70
C GLY A 44 18.10 -18.45 2.69
N LYS A 45 17.57 -17.68 3.66
CA LYS A 45 16.62 -18.16 4.68
C LYS A 45 15.15 -18.02 4.25
N LEU A 46 14.90 -17.34 3.13
CA LEU A 46 13.59 -17.20 2.53
C LEU A 46 13.67 -17.67 1.07
N ALA A 47 12.79 -18.59 0.68
CA ALA A 47 12.70 -19.02 -0.71
C ALA A 47 11.95 -17.97 -1.54
N ALA A 48 12.40 -17.77 -2.78
CA ALA A 48 11.65 -17.04 -3.80
C ALA A 48 11.14 -18.03 -4.86
N ILE A 49 10.02 -17.69 -5.48
CA ILE A 49 9.48 -18.42 -6.62
C ILE A 49 9.82 -17.61 -7.87
N ASP A 50 10.27 -18.30 -8.90
CA ASP A 50 10.60 -17.68 -10.17
C ASP A 50 9.35 -17.08 -10.84
N TRP A 51 9.50 -15.88 -11.39
CA TRP A 51 8.39 -15.16 -12.00
C TRP A 51 7.81 -15.89 -13.22
N ASP A 52 8.67 -16.50 -14.05
CA ASP A 52 8.21 -17.22 -15.24
C ASP A 52 7.47 -18.52 -14.87
N GLU A 53 7.79 -19.13 -13.73
CA GLU A 53 7.01 -20.24 -13.17
C GLU A 53 5.58 -19.81 -12.81
N ILE A 54 5.44 -18.68 -12.11
CA ILE A 54 4.12 -18.14 -11.72
C ILE A 54 3.33 -17.72 -12.95
N LYS A 55 3.95 -17.02 -13.89
CA LYS A 55 3.29 -16.53 -15.10
C LYS A 55 2.59 -17.65 -15.88
N LYS A 56 3.27 -18.79 -16.09
CA LYS A 56 2.70 -19.97 -16.76
C LYS A 56 1.43 -20.51 -16.10
N ARG A 57 1.30 -20.37 -14.77
CA ARG A 57 0.12 -20.85 -14.02
C ARG A 57 -1.17 -20.08 -14.36
N TYR A 58 -1.05 -18.82 -14.77
CA TYR A 58 -2.19 -17.92 -14.99
C TYR A 58 -2.42 -17.59 -16.48
N GLU A 59 -1.63 -18.16 -17.38
CA GLU A 59 -1.80 -18.04 -18.84
C GLU A 59 -2.67 -19.16 -19.45
N SER A 60 -3.43 -19.89 -18.63
CA SER A 60 -4.36 -20.96 -19.07
C SER A 60 -5.82 -20.54 -18.97
#